data_AF-A0AAN6LYE3-F1
#
_entry.id   AF-A0AAN6LYE3-F1
#
_cell.length_a   1.000
_cell.length_b   1.000
_cell.length_c   1.000
_cell.angle_alpha   90.00
_cell.angle_beta   90.00
_cell.angle_gamma   90.00
#
_symmetry.space_group_name_H-M   'P 1'
#
loop_
_entity.id
_entity.type
_entity.pdbx_description
1 polymer ?
#
loop_
_entity_poly.entity_id
_entity_poly.type
_entity_poly.pdbx_seq_one_letter_code
_entity_poly.pdbx_strand_id
1 'polypeptide(L)'
;MPPPTFLSLPPELRNRIYALCTPLHAPLPSFTGLLLASPQLHHEYTTEALSAISNFLSAIQSKWPLASPVRFDKFHRWHDIARVTVSLPLSAYFPRSRDDVWSKIESFDETFLPPCLAPLYTLHLSCLRFAFYDDTAGSFVNHAPGVIPTGLLHDLVDPLNGLPFESEVPPDEDVAVREFRVEGEVLDLMMVFEEDLSL
;
A
#
# COMPACT_ATOMS: atom_id res chain seq x y z
N MET A 1 35.16 -25.05 23.62
CA MET A 1 34.77 -23.65 23.30
C MET A 1 33.27 -23.65 23.06
N PRO A 2 32.50 -22.71 23.64
CA PRO A 2 31.08 -22.60 23.31
C PRO A 2 30.91 -22.26 21.81
N PRO A 3 29.84 -22.72 21.17
CA PRO A 3 29.57 -22.39 19.78
C PRO A 3 29.33 -20.88 19.61
N PRO A 4 29.70 -20.30 18.46
CA PRO A 4 29.43 -18.89 18.19
C PRO A 4 27.93 -18.64 18.23
N THR A 5 27.52 -17.58 18.92
CA THR A 5 26.12 -17.16 19.04
C THR A 5 25.85 -16.00 18.09
N PHE A 6 24.58 -15.77 17.72
CA PHE A 6 24.22 -14.64 16.85
C PHE A 6 24.66 -13.29 17.44
N LEU A 7 24.60 -13.14 18.76
CA LEU A 7 25.06 -11.93 19.47
C LEU A 7 26.58 -11.73 19.44
N SER A 8 27.36 -12.76 19.09
CA SER A 8 28.81 -12.63 18.89
C SER A 8 29.18 -11.96 17.56
N LEU A 9 28.22 -11.80 16.64
CA LEU A 9 28.43 -11.04 15.40
C LEU A 9 28.57 -9.54 15.70
N PRO A 10 29.42 -8.80 14.96
CA PRO A 10 29.43 -7.35 15.00
C PRO A 10 28.05 -6.73 14.70
N PRO A 11 27.68 -5.60 15.34
CA PRO A 11 26.39 -4.95 15.12
C PRO A 11 26.09 -4.66 13.64
N GLU A 12 27.09 -4.31 12.84
CA GLU A 12 26.95 -4.00 11.42
C GLU A 12 26.47 -5.22 10.62
N LEU A 13 26.94 -6.41 10.98
CA LEU A 13 26.49 -7.66 10.35
C LEU A 13 25.08 -8.03 10.81
N ARG A 14 24.76 -7.82 12.10
CA ARG A 14 23.41 -8.05 12.61
C ARG A 14 22.39 -7.15 11.92
N ASN A 15 22.69 -5.86 11.77
CA ASN A 15 21.82 -4.90 11.09
C ASN A 15 21.57 -5.29 9.62
N ARG A 16 22.60 -5.77 8.91
CA ARG A 16 22.42 -6.29 7.54
C ARG A 16 21.48 -7.50 7.49
N ILE A 17 21.53 -8.36 8.50
CA ILE A 17 20.61 -9.51 8.60
C ILE A 17 19.19 -9.03 8.91
N TYR A 18 19.03 -8.11 9.87
CA TYR A 18 17.75 -7.51 10.23
C TYR A 18 17.05 -6.83 9.04
N ALA A 19 17.79 -6.14 8.18
CA ALA A 19 17.25 -5.51 6.98
C ALA A 19 16.61 -6.52 6.00
N LEU A 20 17.08 -7.77 5.99
CA LEU A 20 16.51 -8.88 5.22
C LEU A 20 15.33 -9.54 5.94
N CYS A 21 15.10 -9.25 7.21
CA CYS A 21 13.99 -9.77 8.00
C CYS A 21 12.81 -8.79 7.99
N THR A 22 12.30 -8.44 6.81
CA THR A 22 11.24 -7.44 6.64
C THR A 22 10.09 -8.00 5.79
N PRO A 23 8.90 -7.37 5.76
CA PRO A 23 7.82 -7.75 4.85
C PRO A 23 8.21 -7.80 3.37
N LEU A 24 9.34 -7.22 2.98
CA LEU A 24 9.89 -7.34 1.63
C LEU A 24 10.32 -8.77 1.28
N HIS A 25 10.59 -9.61 2.30
CA HIS A 25 11.21 -10.92 2.12
C HIS A 25 10.36 -12.07 2.67
N ALA A 26 9.63 -11.83 3.76
CA ALA A 26 8.72 -12.82 4.32
C ALA A 26 7.64 -12.18 5.21
N PRO A 27 6.55 -12.90 5.50
CA PRO A 27 5.50 -12.46 6.41
C PRO A 27 6.04 -12.21 7.82
N LEU A 28 5.54 -11.16 8.50
CA LEU A 28 6.02 -10.78 9.84
C LEU A 28 6.02 -11.91 10.89
N PRO A 29 5.03 -12.82 10.94
CA PRO A 29 5.05 -13.94 11.88
C PRO A 29 6.30 -14.85 11.74
N SER A 30 6.91 -14.88 10.55
CA SER A 30 8.15 -15.64 10.30
C SER A 30 9.33 -15.15 11.13
N PHE A 31 9.29 -13.91 11.61
CA PHE A 31 10.38 -13.28 12.36
C PHE A 31 10.10 -13.19 13.86
N THR A 32 8.99 -13.75 14.36
CA THR A 32 8.64 -13.70 15.79
C THR A 32 9.70 -14.31 16.68
N GLY A 33 10.39 -15.38 16.23
CA GLY A 33 11.48 -15.98 17.00
C GLY A 33 12.63 -14.99 17.29
N LEU A 34 12.91 -14.07 16.38
CA LEU A 34 13.97 -13.07 16.53
C LEU A 34 13.60 -12.00 17.56
N LEU A 35 12.31 -11.60 17.58
CA LEU A 35 11.75 -10.67 18.57
C LEU A 35 11.74 -11.26 19.98
N LEU A 36 11.56 -12.57 20.11
CA LEU A 36 11.49 -13.27 21.41
C LEU A 36 12.85 -13.74 21.92
N ALA A 37 13.90 -13.71 21.10
CA ALA A 37 15.21 -14.26 21.45
C ALA A 37 15.91 -13.49 22.59
N SER A 38 15.89 -12.15 22.53
CA SER A 38 16.38 -11.30 23.63
C SER A 38 15.88 -9.85 23.51
N PRO A 39 15.86 -9.07 24.61
CA PRO A 39 15.47 -7.66 24.57
C PRO A 39 16.37 -6.79 23.68
N GLN A 40 17.67 -7.11 23.62
CA GLN A 40 18.62 -6.41 22.76
C GLN A 40 18.30 -6.65 21.28
N LEU A 41 18.11 -7.90 20.88
CA LEU A 41 17.78 -8.26 19.50
C LEU A 41 16.45 -7.62 19.09
N HIS A 42 15.45 -7.68 19.97
CA HIS A 42 14.16 -7.03 19.75
C HIS A 42 14.31 -5.55 19.42
N HIS A 43 15.10 -4.81 20.20
CA HIS A 43 15.31 -3.37 20.01
C HIS A 43 16.08 -3.06 18.71
N GLU A 44 17.21 -3.73 18.48
CA GLU A 44 18.02 -3.53 17.28
C GLU A 44 17.21 -3.84 16.01
N TYR A 45 16.54 -4.99 16.00
CA TYR A 45 15.75 -5.45 14.87
C TYR A 45 14.58 -4.53 14.55
N THR A 46 13.78 -4.17 15.56
CA THR A 46 12.60 -3.31 15.35
C THR A 46 13.02 -1.98 14.76
N THR A 47 14.12 -1.40 15.25
CA THR A 47 14.65 -0.12 14.75
C THR A 47 15.07 -0.23 13.29
N GLU A 48 15.84 -1.26 12.96
CA GLU A 48 16.35 -1.46 11.59
C GLU A 48 15.21 -1.77 10.61
N ALA A 49 14.24 -2.61 10.99
CA ALA A 49 13.13 -2.96 10.13
C ALA A 49 12.17 -1.78 9.87
N LEU A 50 11.89 -0.96 10.90
CA LEU A 50 11.13 0.28 10.73
C LEU A 50 11.83 1.24 9.78
N SER A 51 13.15 1.39 9.91
CA SER A 51 13.98 2.20 9.01
C SER A 51 13.93 1.68 7.57
N ALA A 52 14.11 0.37 7.38
CA ALA A 52 14.11 -0.25 6.06
C ALA A 52 12.77 -0.04 5.32
N ILE A 53 11.64 -0.27 5.99
CA ILE A 53 10.31 -0.07 5.39
C ILE A 53 10.03 1.42 5.15
N SER A 54 10.41 2.30 6.08
CA SER A 54 10.25 3.75 5.88
C SER A 54 11.05 4.26 4.67
N ASN A 55 12.28 3.77 4.49
CA ASN A 55 13.12 4.11 3.34
C ASN A 55 12.52 3.57 2.03
N PHE A 56 11.98 2.35 2.05
CA PHE A 56 11.28 1.75 0.92
C PHE A 56 10.07 2.59 0.49
N LEU A 57 9.18 2.96 1.43
CA LEU A 57 8.02 3.80 1.12
C LEU A 57 8.42 5.21 0.67
N SER A 58 9.47 5.79 1.27
CA SER A 58 10.01 7.08 0.84
C SER A 58 10.54 7.03 -0.59
N ALA A 59 11.13 5.90 -1.01
CA ALA A 59 11.58 5.69 -2.39
C ALA A 59 10.43 5.54 -3.39
N ILE A 60 9.27 5.01 -2.95
CA ILE A 60 8.04 5.00 -3.75
C ILE A 60 7.50 6.44 -3.86
N GLN A 61 7.41 7.13 -2.72
CA GLN A 61 6.91 8.50 -2.66
C GLN A 61 7.72 9.47 -3.55
N SER A 62 9.04 9.31 -3.62
CA SER A 62 9.90 10.17 -4.46
C SER A 62 9.74 9.95 -5.96
N LYS A 63 9.16 8.81 -6.37
CA LYS A 63 8.85 8.49 -7.78
C LYS A 63 7.41 8.85 -8.16
N TRP A 64 6.65 9.40 -7.22
CA TRP A 64 5.26 9.79 -7.45
C TRP A 64 5.16 10.89 -8.52
N PRO A 65 4.38 10.71 -9.59
CA PRO A 65 4.40 11.61 -10.75
C PRO A 65 3.54 12.85 -10.59
N LEU A 66 2.64 12.89 -9.60
CA LEU A 66 1.67 13.98 -9.45
C LEU A 66 2.18 15.05 -8.48
N ALA A 67 1.68 16.29 -8.67
CA ALA A 67 2.06 17.43 -7.83
C ALA A 67 1.64 17.24 -6.36
N SER A 68 0.45 16.68 -6.14
CA SER A 68 -0.02 16.32 -4.80
C SER A 68 0.60 15.00 -4.36
N PRO A 69 1.32 14.94 -3.23
CA PRO A 69 2.14 13.79 -2.88
C PRO A 69 1.31 12.63 -2.33
N VAL A 70 1.56 11.40 -2.78
CA VAL A 70 1.08 10.21 -2.04
C VAL A 70 1.60 10.25 -0.60
N ARG A 71 0.76 9.83 0.35
CA ARG A 71 1.11 9.77 1.78
C ARG A 71 1.07 8.32 2.25
N PHE A 72 1.99 7.98 3.15
CA PHE A 72 2.04 6.71 3.83
C PHE A 72 1.96 6.95 5.34
N ASP A 73 1.39 5.99 6.07
CA ASP A 73 1.39 6.02 7.52
C ASP A 73 2.81 6.00 8.08
N LYS A 74 2.99 6.67 9.23
CA LYS A 74 4.23 6.59 10.00
C LYS A 74 4.18 5.38 10.91
N PHE A 75 5.18 4.53 10.83
CA PHE A 75 5.30 3.36 11.70
C PHE A 75 6.08 3.71 12.95
N HIS A 76 5.50 3.41 14.11
CA HIS A 76 6.17 3.60 15.40
C HIS A 76 6.40 2.28 16.13
N ARG A 77 5.67 1.23 15.76
CA ARG A 77 5.73 -0.10 16.37
C ARG A 77 5.91 -1.16 15.29
N TRP A 78 6.50 -2.27 15.70
CA TRP A 78 6.70 -3.45 14.86
C TRP A 78 5.41 -3.93 14.17
N HIS A 79 4.30 -3.98 14.91
CA HIS A 79 3.02 -4.45 14.38
C HIS A 79 2.40 -3.50 13.35
N ASP A 80 2.76 -2.22 13.37
CA ASP A 80 2.24 -1.23 12.42
C ASP A 80 2.76 -1.56 11.01
N ILE A 81 3.95 -2.16 10.89
CA ILE A 81 4.55 -2.53 9.61
C ILE A 81 3.70 -3.58 8.86
N ALA A 82 2.88 -4.36 9.57
CA ALA A 82 2.00 -5.36 8.95
C ALA A 82 0.85 -4.73 8.14
N ARG A 83 0.61 -3.43 8.34
CA ARG A 83 -0.54 -2.70 7.81
C ARG A 83 -0.06 -1.41 7.19
N VAL A 84 -0.15 -1.32 5.86
CA VAL A 84 0.26 -0.11 5.14
C VAL A 84 -0.99 0.58 4.62
N THR A 85 -1.19 1.85 5.01
CA THR A 85 -2.18 2.73 4.38
C THR A 85 -1.50 3.61 3.35
N VAL A 86 -2.04 3.62 2.13
CA VAL A 86 -1.66 4.47 1.01
C VAL A 86 -2.74 5.51 0.85
N SER A 87 -2.45 6.76 1.24
CA SER A 87 -3.40 7.87 1.10
C SER A 87 -3.11 8.64 -0.17
N LEU A 88 -4.07 8.59 -1.09
CA LEU A 88 -4.01 9.17 -2.43
C LEU A 88 -4.71 10.53 -2.47
N PRO A 89 -4.21 11.51 -3.23
CA PRO A 89 -4.92 12.77 -3.43
C PRO A 89 -6.23 12.53 -4.20
N LEU A 90 -7.33 13.10 -3.70
CA LEU A 90 -8.62 13.02 -4.38
C LEU A 90 -8.57 13.57 -5.80
N SER A 91 -7.86 14.68 -6.02
CA SER A 91 -7.74 15.32 -7.34
C SER A 91 -7.17 14.42 -8.44
N ALA A 92 -6.46 13.34 -8.08
CA ALA A 92 -5.88 12.40 -9.02
C ALA A 92 -6.89 11.39 -9.59
N TYR A 93 -7.94 11.09 -8.85
CA TYR A 93 -8.93 10.05 -9.20
C TYR A 93 -10.33 10.62 -9.41
N PHE A 94 -10.53 11.86 -9.00
CA PHE A 94 -11.77 12.58 -9.15
C PHE A 94 -11.41 13.94 -9.73
N PRO A 95 -11.40 14.12 -11.06
CA PRO A 95 -11.13 15.43 -11.63
C PRO A 95 -12.25 16.40 -11.25
N ARG A 96 -11.88 17.64 -10.91
CA ARG A 96 -12.86 18.70 -10.67
C ARG A 96 -13.69 18.89 -11.94
N SER A 97 -15.00 18.65 -11.84
CA SER A 97 -15.96 18.96 -12.88
C SER A 97 -15.72 20.37 -13.42
N ARG A 98 -15.42 20.49 -14.72
CA ARG A 98 -15.42 21.79 -15.40
C ARG A 98 -16.81 22.22 -15.86
N ASP A 99 -17.76 21.29 -16.02
CA ASP A 99 -19.10 21.57 -16.52
C ASP A 99 -20.15 20.66 -15.85
N ASP A 100 -21.29 21.24 -15.50
CA ASP A 100 -22.44 20.66 -14.75
C ASP A 100 -23.12 19.42 -15.38
N VAL A 101 -22.53 18.83 -16.42
CA VAL A 101 -23.12 17.75 -17.22
C VAL A 101 -22.22 16.52 -17.16
N TRP A 102 -22.20 15.87 -16.01
CA TRP A 102 -21.58 14.57 -15.87
C TRP A 102 -22.57 13.46 -16.25
N SER A 103 -22.34 12.82 -17.40
CA SER A 103 -22.76 11.43 -17.59
C SER A 103 -22.01 10.64 -16.52
N LYS A 104 -22.73 10.05 -15.55
CA LYS A 104 -22.16 9.32 -14.40
C LYS A 104 -21.24 8.15 -14.75
N ILE A 105 -20.98 7.90 -16.02
CA ILE A 105 -20.47 6.64 -16.56
C ILE A 105 -19.10 6.84 -17.25
N GLU A 106 -18.74 8.04 -17.72
CA GLU A 106 -17.67 8.17 -18.74
C GLU A 106 -16.26 8.62 -18.28
N SER A 107 -15.97 8.94 -17.01
CA SER A 107 -14.60 9.41 -16.65
C SER A 107 -13.79 8.59 -15.67
N PHE A 108 -14.41 7.61 -15.00
CA PHE A 108 -13.70 6.91 -13.94
C PHE A 108 -12.76 5.83 -14.52
N ASP A 109 -12.90 5.52 -15.81
CA ASP A 109 -12.22 4.44 -16.52
C ASP A 109 -10.78 4.80 -16.93
N GLU A 110 -10.38 6.07 -16.86
CA GLU A 110 -9.00 6.50 -17.20
C GLU A 110 -8.11 6.70 -15.96
N THR A 111 -8.61 6.41 -14.75
CA THR A 111 -7.86 6.70 -13.51
C THR A 111 -7.01 5.53 -13.07
N PHE A 112 -5.72 5.53 -13.45
CA PHE A 112 -4.80 4.44 -13.12
C PHE A 112 -3.88 4.75 -11.92
N LEU A 113 -3.65 3.75 -11.05
CA LEU A 113 -2.61 3.72 -10.03
C LEU A 113 -1.25 3.85 -10.72
N PRO A 114 -0.45 4.87 -10.37
CA PRO A 114 0.86 5.03 -10.96
C PRO A 114 1.75 3.79 -10.75
N PRO A 115 2.51 3.33 -11.77
CA PRO A 115 3.35 2.13 -11.67
C PRO A 115 4.39 2.17 -10.55
N CYS A 116 4.72 3.35 -10.01
CA CYS A 116 5.60 3.47 -8.85
C CYS A 116 5.05 2.80 -7.58
N LEU A 117 3.72 2.57 -7.50
CA LEU A 117 3.06 1.86 -6.40
C LEU A 117 3.12 0.33 -6.55
N ALA A 118 3.45 -0.20 -7.73
CA ALA A 118 3.51 -1.63 -7.98
C ALA A 118 4.36 -2.43 -6.96
N PRO A 119 5.50 -1.93 -6.46
CA PRO A 119 6.27 -2.63 -5.42
C PRO A 119 5.52 -2.86 -4.10
N LEU A 120 4.41 -2.16 -3.83
CA LEU A 120 3.62 -2.41 -2.62
C LEU A 120 2.95 -3.79 -2.65
N TYR A 121 2.60 -4.29 -3.83
CA TYR A 121 1.99 -5.62 -3.99
C TYR A 121 2.98 -6.76 -3.78
N THR A 122 4.28 -6.48 -3.75
CA THR A 122 5.30 -7.49 -3.44
C THR A 122 5.56 -7.61 -1.94
N LEU A 123 4.90 -6.80 -1.10
CA LEU A 123 5.07 -6.85 0.35
C LEU A 123 4.21 -7.96 0.96
N HIS A 124 4.79 -8.74 1.87
CA HIS A 124 4.10 -9.70 2.72
C HIS A 124 3.39 -9.01 3.89
N LEU A 125 2.34 -8.25 3.57
CA LEU A 125 1.53 -7.51 4.53
C LEU A 125 0.30 -8.32 4.97
N SER A 126 -0.17 -8.03 6.18
CA SER A 126 -1.49 -8.49 6.62
C SER A 126 -2.61 -7.68 5.97
N CYS A 127 -2.36 -6.40 5.70
CA CYS A 127 -3.33 -5.47 5.17
C CYS A 127 -2.64 -4.36 4.36
N LEU A 128 -3.11 -4.13 3.13
CA LEU A 128 -2.77 -2.98 2.31
C LEU A 128 -4.05 -2.18 2.08
N ARG A 129 -4.13 -0.99 2.67
CA ARG A 129 -5.30 -0.11 2.62
C ARG A 129 -5.03 1.04 1.68
N PHE A 130 -5.98 1.34 0.80
CA PHE A 130 -5.99 2.59 0.04
C PHE A 130 -7.02 3.53 0.66
N ALA A 131 -6.61 4.77 0.88
CA ALA A 131 -7.45 5.85 1.38
C ALA A 131 -7.29 7.08 0.49
N PHE A 132 -8.20 8.03 0.63
CA PHE A 132 -8.13 9.29 -0.10
C PHE A 132 -8.07 10.46 0.87
N TYR A 133 -7.36 11.51 0.49
CA TYR A 133 -7.35 12.77 1.24
C TYR A 133 -7.68 13.94 0.30
N ASP A 134 -8.41 14.93 0.80
CA ASP A 134 -8.67 16.16 0.05
C ASP A 134 -7.40 17.00 -0.01
N ASP A 135 -6.85 17.11 -1.22
CA ASP A 135 -5.68 17.90 -1.54
C ASP A 135 -6.04 19.24 -2.17
N THR A 136 -7.34 19.54 -2.27
CA THR A 136 -7.81 20.70 -3.00
C THR A 136 -8.35 21.77 -2.05
N ALA A 137 -7.96 23.03 -2.27
CA ALA A 137 -8.34 24.15 -1.39
C ALA A 137 -9.83 24.57 -1.51
N GLY A 138 -10.69 23.75 -2.08
CA GLY A 138 -12.11 24.06 -2.29
C GLY A 138 -12.96 22.81 -2.15
N SER A 139 -14.15 22.97 -1.58
CA SER A 139 -15.15 21.92 -1.36
C SER A 139 -15.29 21.04 -2.61
N PHE A 140 -14.80 19.81 -2.54
CA PHE A 140 -15.17 18.80 -3.52
C PHE A 140 -16.68 18.56 -3.40
N VAL A 141 -17.46 18.90 -4.44
CA VAL A 141 -18.92 18.96 -4.36
C VAL A 141 -19.59 17.60 -4.56
N ASN A 142 -18.89 16.61 -5.12
CA ASN A 142 -19.53 15.37 -5.59
C ASN A 142 -18.76 14.09 -5.24
N HIS A 143 -18.37 13.95 -3.98
CA HIS A 143 -18.15 12.60 -3.44
C HIS A 143 -19.42 12.13 -2.79
N ALA A 144 -20.20 11.29 -3.49
CA ALA A 144 -21.09 10.41 -2.77
C ALA A 144 -20.19 9.48 -1.93
N PRO A 145 -20.30 9.50 -0.59
CA PRO A 145 -19.50 8.61 0.26
C PRO A 145 -19.74 7.17 -0.19
N GLY A 146 -18.65 6.46 -0.55
CA GLY A 146 -18.70 5.08 -1.05
C GLY A 146 -18.51 4.91 -2.56
N VAL A 147 -18.36 5.99 -3.35
CA VAL A 147 -17.93 5.85 -4.75
C VAL A 147 -16.44 5.55 -4.81
N ILE A 148 -16.11 4.40 -5.39
CA ILE A 148 -14.73 3.99 -5.68
C ILE A 148 -14.49 4.30 -7.17
N PRO A 149 -13.38 4.97 -7.53
CA PRO A 149 -13.02 5.14 -8.94
C PRO A 149 -12.91 3.76 -9.61
N THR A 150 -13.60 3.53 -10.72
CA THR A 150 -13.52 2.24 -11.44
C THR A 150 -12.10 1.92 -11.86
N GLY A 151 -11.31 2.91 -12.29
CA GLY A 151 -9.90 2.71 -12.61
C GLY A 151 -9.06 2.20 -11.42
N LEU A 152 -9.30 2.71 -10.21
CA LEU A 152 -8.65 2.18 -9.00
C LEU A 152 -9.05 0.71 -8.75
N LEU A 153 -10.32 0.35 -8.93
CA LEU A 153 -10.75 -1.05 -8.79
C LEU A 153 -10.08 -1.94 -9.83
N HIS A 154 -9.99 -1.49 -11.09
CA HIS A 154 -9.32 -2.21 -12.16
C HIS A 154 -7.86 -2.51 -11.80
N ASP A 155 -7.10 -1.50 -11.36
CA ASP A 155 -5.69 -1.67 -11.01
C ASP A 155 -5.44 -2.47 -9.74
N LEU A 156 -6.41 -2.53 -8.83
CA LEU A 156 -6.29 -3.38 -7.66
C LEU A 156 -6.54 -4.85 -8.02
N VAL A 157 -7.38 -5.10 -9.01
CA VAL A 157 -7.83 -6.44 -9.41
C VAL A 157 -6.89 -7.06 -10.45
N ASP A 158 -6.33 -6.28 -11.36
CA ASP A 158 -5.45 -6.76 -12.43
C ASP A 158 -4.18 -7.48 -11.94
N PRO A 159 -3.39 -6.92 -11.01
CA PRO A 159 -2.22 -7.60 -10.47
C PRO A 159 -2.58 -8.88 -9.72
N LEU A 160 -3.78 -8.95 -9.12
CA LEU A 160 -4.26 -10.12 -8.39
C LEU A 160 -4.69 -11.26 -9.32
N ASN A 161 -5.04 -10.95 -10.57
CA ASN A 161 -5.45 -11.93 -11.58
C ASN A 161 -4.27 -12.53 -12.37
N GLY A 162 -3.03 -12.08 -12.13
CA GLY A 162 -1.83 -12.65 -12.75
C GLY A 162 -1.76 -12.47 -14.27
N LEU A 163 -2.50 -11.52 -14.83
CA LEU A 163 -2.46 -11.24 -16.26
C LEU A 163 -1.26 -10.34 -16.58
N PRO A 164 -0.35 -10.75 -17.48
CA PRO A 164 0.64 -9.84 -18.04
C PRO A 164 -0.08 -8.80 -18.89
N PHE A 165 0.24 -7.53 -18.68
CA PHE A 165 -0.20 -6.41 -19.52
C PHE A 165 0.32 -6.61 -20.96
N GLU A 166 -0.53 -7.10 -21.85
CA GLU A 166 -0.55 -6.71 -23.26
C GLU A 166 -1.94 -6.15 -23.53
N SER A 167 -2.10 -4.83 -23.42
CA SER A 167 -3.35 -4.17 -23.81
C SER A 167 -3.21 -3.55 -25.20
N GLU A 168 -3.60 -4.32 -26.20
CA GLU A 168 -4.21 -3.83 -27.44
C GLU A 168 -5.55 -4.55 -27.61
N VAL A 169 -6.63 -4.09 -26.98
CA VAL A 169 -8.00 -4.54 -27.34
C VAL A 169 -9.00 -3.37 -27.23
N PRO A 170 -9.86 -3.16 -28.26
CA PRO A 170 -10.73 -1.98 -28.43
C PRO A 170 -12.05 -2.09 -27.63
N PRO A 171 -12.86 -1.01 -27.58
CA PRO A 171 -14.08 -0.99 -26.79
C PRO A 171 -15.23 -1.60 -27.58
N ASP A 172 -15.85 -2.66 -27.05
CA ASP A 172 -17.31 -2.80 -27.07
C ASP A 172 -17.79 -4.03 -26.27
N GLU A 173 -19.00 -3.87 -25.74
CA GLU A 173 -19.92 -4.86 -25.13
C GLU A 173 -19.79 -5.19 -23.63
N ASP A 174 -20.80 -4.70 -22.89
CA ASP A 174 -21.52 -5.31 -21.77
C ASP A 174 -20.88 -6.57 -21.14
N VAL A 175 -20.18 -6.41 -20.01
CA VAL A 175 -19.86 -7.56 -19.14
C VAL A 175 -20.06 -7.23 -17.67
N ALA A 176 -20.79 -8.16 -17.04
CA ALA A 176 -21.20 -8.17 -15.66
C ALA A 176 -20.05 -8.22 -14.64
N VAL A 177 -20.36 -7.68 -13.46
CA VAL A 177 -19.67 -7.78 -12.17
C VAL A 177 -19.04 -9.17 -11.96
N ARG A 178 -17.79 -9.18 -11.45
CA ARG A 178 -17.15 -10.38 -10.90
C ARG A 178 -16.66 -10.14 -9.48
N GLU A 179 -17.01 -11.05 -8.58
CA GLU A 179 -16.40 -11.19 -7.26
C GLU A 179 -15.10 -11.99 -7.36
N PHE A 180 -14.10 -11.59 -6.57
CA PHE A 180 -12.83 -12.30 -6.43
C PHE A 180 -12.55 -12.58 -4.96
N ARG A 181 -12.06 -13.80 -4.69
CA ARG A 181 -11.59 -14.24 -3.37
C ARG A 181 -10.09 -14.52 -3.46
N VAL A 182 -9.29 -13.79 -2.70
CA VAL A 182 -7.87 -14.11 -2.50
C VAL A 182 -7.79 -15.19 -1.42
N GLU A 183 -7.43 -16.42 -1.78
CA GLU A 183 -7.12 -17.49 -0.83
C GLU A 183 -5.58 -17.64 -0.70
N GLY A 184 -5.03 -17.25 0.46
CA GLY A 184 -3.59 -17.21 0.76
C GLY A 184 -3.13 -15.81 1.20
N GLU A 185 -1.98 -15.67 1.89
CA GLU A 185 -1.56 -14.41 2.56
C GLU A 185 -1.46 -13.17 1.64
N VAL A 186 -2.59 -12.47 1.50
CA VAL A 186 -2.82 -11.08 1.95
C VAL A 186 -4.19 -11.13 2.63
N LEU A 187 -4.20 -11.16 3.96
CA LEU A 187 -5.36 -11.62 4.76
C LEU A 187 -6.55 -10.65 4.82
N ASP A 188 -6.39 -9.38 4.42
CA ASP A 188 -7.52 -8.46 4.30
C ASP A 188 -7.14 -7.27 3.39
N LEU A 189 -7.70 -7.27 2.18
CA LEU A 189 -7.71 -6.09 1.32
C LEU A 189 -8.91 -5.24 1.73
N MET A 190 -8.75 -4.50 2.82
CA MET A 190 -9.82 -3.73 3.43
C MET A 190 -9.73 -2.28 2.95
N MET A 191 -10.64 -1.88 2.05
CA MET A 191 -10.89 -0.47 1.77
C MET A 191 -11.77 0.08 2.88
N VAL A 192 -11.15 0.67 3.91
CA VAL A 192 -11.88 1.36 4.97
C VAL A 192 -11.99 2.84 4.60
N PHE A 193 -13.22 3.32 4.50
CA PHE A 193 -13.55 4.74 4.48
C PHE A 193 -13.76 5.16 5.94
N GLU A 194 -12.76 5.79 6.54
CA GLU A 194 -12.92 6.39 7.86
C GLU A 194 -13.54 7.77 7.68
N GLU A 195 -14.77 7.93 8.17
CA GLU A 195 -15.38 9.23 8.37
C GLU A 195 -14.72 9.87 9.59
N ASP A 196 -13.85 10.86 9.39
CA ASP A 196 -13.51 11.80 10.46
C ASP A 196 -14.74 12.69 10.70
N LEU A 197 -15.72 12.16 11.46
CA LEU A 197 -16.81 12.92 12.06
C LEU A 197 -16.28 13.67 13.29
N SER A 198 -15.34 14.60 13.08
CA SER A 198 -15.06 15.65 14.07
C SER A 198 -15.96 16.85 13.77
N LEU A 199 -17.09 16.90 14.50
CA LEU A 199 -17.94 18.08 14.70
C LEU A 199 -17.15 19.23 15.35
#